data_AF-A0A2Z2P5X7-F1
#
_entry.id   AF-A0A2Z2P5X7-F1
#
_cell.length_a   1.000
_cell.length_b   1.000
_cell.length_c   1.000
_cell.angle_alpha   90.00
_cell.angle_beta   90.00
_cell.angle_gamma   90.00
#
_symmetry.space_group_name_H-M   'P 1'
#
loop_
_entity.id
_entity.type
_entity.pdbx_description
1 polymer ?
#
loop_
_entity_poly.entity_id
_entity_poly.type
_entity_poly.pdbx_seq_one_letter_code
_entity_poly.pdbx_strand_id
1 'polypeptide(L)'
;MLAEDVVIFESGGVERGRAEYASHHLEADAAFTAAVTRKLVSRTDRMQGDMAWVMSVETVSGTYRTRVINSRLIETVILRRMKGQWRIMHIHWSSATING
;
A
#
# COMPACT_ATOMS: atom_id res chain seq x y z
N MET A 1 -8.94 -8.02 3.35
CA MET A 1 -9.18 -7.36 4.66
C MET A 1 -7.88 -7.41 5.47
N LEU A 2 -7.55 -6.33 6.19
CA LEU A 2 -6.40 -6.26 7.08
C LEU A 2 -6.58 -7.21 8.29
N ALA A 3 -5.49 -7.83 8.75
CA ALA A 3 -5.45 -8.52 10.04
C ALA A 3 -5.56 -7.51 11.19
N GLU A 4 -5.98 -7.94 12.38
CA GLU A 4 -6.09 -7.05 13.54
C GLU A 4 -4.73 -6.48 13.96
N ASP A 5 -3.69 -7.33 13.85
CA ASP A 5 -2.28 -7.09 14.15
C ASP A 5 -1.45 -6.72 12.92
N VAL A 6 -2.08 -6.20 11.85
CA VAL A 6 -1.35 -5.75 10.66
C VAL A 6 -0.27 -4.73 11.02
N VAL A 7 0.91 -4.88 10.41
CA VAL A 7 1.98 -3.88 10.50
C VAL A 7 2.08 -3.15 9.18
N ILE A 8 2.05 -1.82 9.19
CA ILE A 8 2.14 -1.02 7.96
C ILE A 8 3.35 -0.11 8.06
N PHE A 9 4.18 -0.12 7.02
CA PHE A 9 5.30 0.81 6.85
C PHE A 9 5.01 1.76 5.70
N GLU A 10 5.14 3.06 5.96
CA GLU A 10 5.01 4.10 4.95
C GLU A 10 5.91 5.29 5.30
N SER A 11 6.71 5.76 4.34
CA SER A 11 7.50 7.01 4.47
C SER A 11 8.37 7.09 5.74
N GLY A 12 8.86 5.94 6.23
CA GLY A 12 9.63 5.83 7.47
C GLY A 12 8.80 5.73 8.76
N GLY A 13 7.49 5.86 8.66
CA GLY A 13 6.53 5.60 9.73
C GLY A 13 6.20 4.11 9.88
N VAL A 14 5.63 3.78 11.03
CA VAL A 14 5.15 2.44 11.35
C VAL A 14 3.84 2.50 12.12
N GLU A 15 2.89 1.70 11.70
CA GLU A 15 1.63 1.50 12.40
C GLU A 15 1.46 0.04 12.77
N ARG A 16 0.90 -0.20 13.95
CA ARG A 16 0.76 -1.53 14.57
C ARG A 16 -0.70 -1.78 14.91
N GLY A 17 -1.45 -2.17 13.89
CA GLY A 17 -2.78 -2.70 14.01
C GLY A 17 -3.80 -1.97 13.16
N ARG A 18 -4.88 -2.68 12.83
CA ARG A 18 -5.92 -2.19 11.92
C ARG A 18 -6.63 -0.94 12.45
N ALA A 19 -6.81 -0.85 13.77
CA ALA A 19 -7.48 0.29 14.40
C ALA A 19 -6.64 1.57 14.31
N GLU A 20 -5.32 1.46 14.51
CA GLU A 20 -4.38 2.57 14.38
C GLU A 20 -4.41 3.14 12.95
N TYR A 21 -4.30 2.27 11.94
CA TYR A 21 -4.39 2.66 10.53
C TYR A 21 -5.71 3.29 10.16
N ALA A 22 -6.80 2.71 10.64
CA ALA A 22 -8.13 3.26 10.36
C ALA A 22 -8.34 4.65 10.95
N SER A 23 -7.71 4.95 12.08
CA SER A 23 -7.88 6.23 12.79
C SER A 23 -7.08 7.39 12.21
N HIS A 24 -5.95 7.11 11.55
CA HIS A 24 -5.02 8.14 11.08
C HIS A 24 -5.04 8.35 9.56
N HIS A 25 -5.19 7.28 8.77
CA HIS A 25 -4.83 7.31 7.35
C HIS A 25 -6.01 7.17 6.39
N LEU A 26 -7.09 6.50 6.79
CA LEU A 26 -8.18 6.13 5.86
C LEU A 26 -8.75 7.30 5.06
N GLU A 27 -9.00 8.45 5.70
CA GLU A 27 -9.57 9.61 5.01
C GLU A 27 -8.55 10.31 4.11
N ALA A 28 -7.31 10.48 4.60
CA ALA A 28 -6.24 11.13 3.84
C ALA A 28 -5.81 10.30 2.62
N ASP A 29 -5.72 8.98 2.78
CA ASP A 29 -5.36 8.03 1.71
C ASP A 29 -6.45 7.95 0.65
N ALA A 30 -7.72 7.96 1.05
CA ALA A 30 -8.85 7.98 0.13
C ALA A 30 -8.86 9.28 -0.69
N ALA A 31 -8.66 10.43 -0.04
CA ALA A 31 -8.59 11.72 -0.71
C ALA A 31 -7.39 11.80 -1.69
N PHE A 32 -6.21 11.30 -1.28
CA PHE A 32 -5.06 11.22 -2.17
C PHE A 32 -5.32 10.31 -3.37
N THR A 33 -5.86 9.11 -3.12
CA THR A 33 -6.16 8.11 -4.16
C THR A 33 -7.16 8.64 -5.18
N ALA A 34 -8.17 9.41 -4.75
CA ALA A 34 -9.12 10.03 -5.65
C ALA A 34 -8.52 11.14 -6.53
N ALA A 35 -7.43 11.77 -6.10
CA ALA A 35 -6.81 12.92 -6.77
C ALA A 35 -5.68 12.54 -7.75
N VAL A 36 -5.22 11.28 -7.73
CA VAL A 36 -4.07 10.83 -8.52
C VAL A 36 -4.43 9.68 -9.45
N THR A 37 -3.81 9.65 -10.62
CA THR A 37 -3.84 8.51 -11.53
C THR A 37 -2.73 7.55 -11.15
N ARG A 38 -3.08 6.27 -10.97
CA ARG A 38 -2.12 5.18 -10.74
C ARG A 38 -2.05 4.32 -11.99
N LYS A 39 -0.84 4.09 -12.50
CA LYS A 39 -0.59 3.18 -13.62
C LYS A 39 0.33 2.06 -13.13
N LEU A 40 -0.16 0.82 -13.22
CA LEU A 40 0.64 -0.35 -12.92
C LEU A 40 1.77 -0.50 -13.95
N VAL A 41 3.01 -0.61 -13.46
CA VAL A 41 4.20 -0.87 -14.26
C VAL A 41 4.50 -2.36 -14.26
N SER A 42 4.51 -2.99 -13.08
CA SER A 42 4.70 -4.42 -12.93
C SER A 42 4.02 -4.93 -11.67
N ARG A 43 3.64 -6.21 -11.69
CA ARG A 43 3.17 -6.93 -10.52
C ARG A 43 3.76 -8.33 -10.52
N THR A 44 4.17 -8.78 -9.35
CA THR A 44 4.57 -10.17 -9.13
C THR A 44 3.85 -10.68 -7.90
N ASP A 45 3.17 -11.80 -8.07
CA ASP A 45 2.52 -12.52 -7.00
C ASP A 45 3.12 -13.92 -6.85
N ARG A 46 3.12 -14.40 -5.61
CA ARG A 46 3.54 -15.75 -5.26
C ARG A 46 2.73 -16.23 -4.06
N MET A 47 2.60 -17.54 -3.96
CA MET A 47 1.94 -18.22 -2.86
C MET A 47 2.77 -19.43 -2.45
N GLN A 48 2.89 -19.65 -1.14
CA GLN A 48 3.52 -20.81 -0.54
C GLN A 48 2.74 -21.22 0.71
N GLY A 49 2.04 -22.35 0.63
CA GLY A 49 1.15 -22.82 1.69
C GLY A 49 0.08 -21.78 2.03
N ASP A 50 -0.01 -21.41 3.30
CA ASP A 50 -0.94 -20.38 3.79
C ASP A 50 -0.38 -18.95 3.71
N MET A 51 0.74 -18.74 3.03
CA MET A 51 1.33 -17.41 2.82
C MET A 51 1.25 -17.01 1.35
N ALA A 52 0.98 -15.73 1.10
CA ALA A 52 1.08 -15.14 -0.22
C ALA A 52 1.70 -13.75 -0.13
N TRP A 53 2.30 -13.30 -1.22
CA TRP A 53 2.76 -11.92 -1.33
C TRP A 53 2.51 -11.38 -2.72
N VAL A 54 2.23 -10.07 -2.76
CA VAL A 54 2.07 -9.30 -3.99
C VAL A 54 3.04 -8.13 -3.90
N MET A 55 3.88 -8.00 -4.92
CA MET A 55 4.79 -6.88 -5.09
C MET A 55 4.37 -6.10 -6.32
N SER A 56 3.99 -4.84 -6.15
CA SER A 56 3.56 -3.96 -7.24
C SER A 56 4.54 -2.82 -7.41
N VAL A 57 4.76 -2.43 -8.65
CA VAL A 57 5.40 -1.16 -8.99
C VAL A 57 4.45 -0.35 -9.83
N GLU A 58 4.23 0.90 -9.45
CA GLU A 58 3.27 1.81 -10.07
C GLU A 58 3.95 3.16 -10.35
N THR A 59 3.45 3.86 -11.36
CA THR A 59 3.66 5.31 -11.49
C THR A 59 2.40 6.02 -11.04
N VAL A 60 2.56 7.03 -10.21
CA VAL A 60 1.49 7.87 -9.69
C VAL A 60 1.69 9.28 -10.21
N SER A 61 0.69 9.83 -10.87
CA SER A 61 0.72 11.20 -11.37
C SER A 61 -0.58 11.94 -11.11
N GLY A 62 -0.51 13.25 -10.92
CA GLY A 62 -1.69 14.06 -10.67
C GLY A 62 -1.36 15.34 -9.93
N THR A 63 -2.37 15.97 -9.36
CA THR A 63 -2.20 17.10 -8.45
C THR A 63 -3.00 16.83 -7.20
N TYR A 64 -2.35 16.80 -6.05
CA TYR A 64 -3.02 16.67 -4.77
C TYR A 64 -2.78 17.93 -3.94
N ARG A 65 -3.87 18.57 -3.54
CA ARG A 65 -3.87 19.93 -2.97
C ARG A 65 -3.19 20.90 -3.95
N THR A 66 -1.97 21.35 -3.67
CA THR A 66 -1.18 22.27 -4.51
C THR A 66 0.09 21.64 -5.07
N ARG A 67 0.31 20.33 -4.81
CA ARG A 67 1.55 19.64 -5.20
C ARG A 67 1.30 18.81 -6.45
N VAL A 68 2.13 19.02 -7.46
CA VAL A 68 2.23 18.12 -8.61
C VAL A 68 2.88 16.84 -8.13
N ILE A 69 2.20 15.72 -8.34
CA ILE A 69 2.68 14.38 -8.04
C ILE A 69 3.17 13.77 -9.36
N ASN A 70 4.41 13.31 -9.36
CA ASN A 70 4.96 12.45 -10.40
C ASN A 70 5.98 11.52 -9.75
N SER A 71 5.53 10.34 -9.36
CA SER A 71 6.29 9.46 -8.48
C SER A 71 6.19 8.01 -8.91
N ARG A 72 7.25 7.26 -8.64
CA ARG A 72 7.25 5.81 -8.65
C ARG A 72 6.86 5.34 -7.26
N LEU A 73 5.85 4.49 -7.16
CA LEU A 73 5.43 3.85 -5.92
C LEU A 73 5.73 2.37 -6.02
N ILE A 74 6.28 1.80 -4.96
CA ILE A 74 6.43 0.36 -4.81
C ILE A 74 5.68 -0.10 -3.58
N GLU A 75 5.03 -1.25 -3.72
CA GLU A 75 4.17 -1.85 -2.71
C GLU A 75 4.58 -3.29 -2.50
N THR A 76 4.73 -3.70 -1.24
CA THR A 76 4.76 -5.10 -0.84
C THR A 76 3.58 -5.38 0.07
N VAL A 77 2.71 -6.32 -0.32
CA VAL A 77 1.62 -6.83 0.52
C VAL A 77 1.92 -8.27 0.88
N ILE A 78 1.95 -8.58 2.18
CA ILE A 78 2.04 -9.95 2.68
C ILE A 78 0.67 -10.38 3.20
N LEU A 79 0.23 -11.55 2.77
CA LEU A 79 -1.04 -12.14 3.17
C LEU A 79 -0.82 -13.50 3.84
N ARG A 80 -1.68 -13.79 4.81
CA ARG A 80 -1.80 -15.11 5.43
C ARG A 80 -3.22 -15.62 5.30
N ARG A 81 -3.38 -16.90 4.99
CA ARG A 81 -4.67 -17.60 5.01
C ARG A 81 -4.95 -18.06 6.43
N MET A 82 -6.03 -17.56 7.02
CA MET A 82 -6.48 -17.89 8.37
C MET A 82 -7.94 -18.31 8.31
N LYS A 83 -8.25 -19.52 8.79
CA LYS A 83 -9.62 -20.10 8.76
C LYS A 83 -10.25 -20.00 7.36
N GLY A 84 -9.47 -20.33 6.32
CA GLY A 84 -9.89 -20.30 4.92
C GLY A 84 -9.88 -18.92 4.25
N GLN A 85 -9.70 -17.83 5.00
CA GLN A 85 -9.76 -16.46 4.50
C GLN A 85 -8.38 -15.81 4.44
N TRP A 86 -8.09 -15.08 3.36
CA TRP A 86 -6.87 -14.26 3.29
C TRP A 86 -7.00 -13.00 4.14
N ARG A 87 -5.94 -12.72 4.89
CA ARG A 87 -5.76 -11.51 5.69
C ARG A 87 -4.44 -10.86 5.31
N ILE A 88 -4.44 -9.54 5.14
CA ILE A 88 -3.21 -8.77 4.92
C ILE A 88 -2.53 -8.62 6.27
N MET A 89 -1.34 -9.18 6.39
CA MET A 89 -0.51 -9.15 7.60
C MET A 89 0.47 -7.99 7.59
N HIS A 90 0.91 -7.57 6.41
CA HIS A 90 1.85 -6.47 6.25
C HIS A 90 1.62 -5.73 4.95
N ILE A 91 1.79 -4.41 5.01
CA ILE A 91 1.93 -3.55 3.84
C ILE A 91 3.20 -2.71 4.02
N HIS A 92 4.01 -2.65 2.97
CA HIS A 92 5.10 -1.70 2.85
C HIS A 92 4.85 -0.82 1.63
N TRP A 93 4.80 0.48 1.84
CA TRP A 93 4.81 1.48 0.77
C TRP A 93 6.07 2.34 0.84
N SER A 94 6.69 2.52 -0.31
CA SER A 94 7.68 3.58 -0.51
C SER A 94 7.47 4.23 -1.86
N SER A 95 7.92 5.47 -1.97
CA SER A 95 7.83 6.22 -3.21
C SER A 95 9.07 7.08 -3.42
N ALA A 96 9.32 7.40 -4.68
CA ALA A 96 10.35 8.34 -5.09
C ALA A 96 9.82 9.18 -6.25
N THR A 97 10.16 10.46 -6.27
CA THR A 97 9.85 11.34 -7.41
C THR A 97 10.54 10.83 -8.67
N ILE A 98 9.82 10.85 -9.79
CA ILE A 98 10.38 10.58 -11.12
C ILE A 98 10.70 11.91 -11.76
N ASN A 99 11.97 12.14 -12.07
CA ASN A 99 12.38 13.28 -12.91
C ASN A 99 12.15 12.89 -14.38
N GLY A 100 11.53 13.80 -15.13
CA GLY A 100 11.37 13.67 -16.58
C GLY A 100 12.68 13.87 -17.33
#